data_AF-A0A7X0L869-F1
#
_entry.id   AF-A0A7X0L869-F1
#
_cell.length_a   1.000
_cell.length_b   1.000
_cell.length_c   1.000
_cell.angle_alpha   90.00
_cell.angle_beta   90.00
_cell.angle_gamma   90.00
#
_symmetry.space_group_name_H-M   'P 1'
#
loop_
_entity.id
_entity.type
_entity.pdbx_description
1 polymer ?
#
loop_
_entity_poly.entity_id
_entity_poly.type
_entity_poly.pdbx_seq_one_letter_code
_entity_poly.pdbx_strand_id
1 'polypeptide(L)'
;MPSLPVTSGAPSETCASFLPAAPCGTYASVSGQADGKDLPWASSGAVTAKLQTVDGSLHLTVTTRCGPLSGPATRTGTVLTVGDIAVGAAACAELAASQQLWVMAFLKKPVDMGYNNGSLTWTSGTDSLTFNPK
;
A
#
# COMPACT_ATOMS: atom_id res chain seq x y z
N MET A 1 -42.99 17.28 11.24
CA MET A 1 -41.53 17.47 11.36
C MET A 1 -40.95 17.29 9.97
N PRO A 2 -40.30 18.29 9.34
CA PRO A 2 -39.70 18.10 8.02
C PRO A 2 -38.39 17.32 8.16
N SER A 3 -38.28 16.19 7.46
CA SER A 3 -37.07 15.40 7.31
C SER A 3 -36.09 16.08 6.36
N LEU A 4 -34.86 16.35 6.82
CA LEU A 4 -33.77 16.83 5.97
C LEU A 4 -33.31 15.69 5.04
N PRO A 5 -33.10 15.96 3.73
CA PRO A 5 -32.43 15.00 2.87
C PRO A 5 -30.92 15.00 3.20
N VAL A 6 -30.43 13.92 3.79
CA VAL A 6 -28.99 13.66 3.84
C VAL A 6 -28.61 13.12 2.47
N THR A 7 -28.25 14.01 1.55
CA THR A 7 -27.55 13.63 0.33
C THR A 7 -26.12 13.27 0.74
N SER A 8 -25.92 12.02 1.17
CA SER A 8 -24.58 11.46 1.37
C SER A 8 -23.97 11.29 -0.02
N GLY A 9 -23.26 12.32 -0.49
CA GLY A 9 -22.43 12.20 -1.69
C GLY A 9 -21.44 11.06 -1.47
N ALA A 10 -21.28 10.18 -2.48
CA ALA A 10 -20.25 9.14 -2.42
C ALA A 10 -18.89 9.80 -2.10
N PRO A 11 -18.05 9.16 -1.28
CA PRO A 11 -16.75 9.70 -0.93
C PRO A 11 -15.97 10.03 -2.21
N SER A 12 -15.35 11.20 -2.21
CA SER A 12 -14.58 11.67 -3.36
C SER A 12 -13.23 10.98 -3.37
N GLU A 13 -13.07 10.01 -4.25
CA GLU A 13 -11.83 9.24 -4.39
C GLU A 13 -11.00 9.80 -5.55
N THR A 14 -9.85 10.37 -5.23
CA THR A 14 -8.88 10.88 -6.22
C THR A 14 -7.58 10.11 -6.17
N CYS A 15 -6.94 9.98 -7.33
CA CYS A 15 -5.66 9.30 -7.47
C CYS A 15 -4.55 10.13 -6.81
N ALA A 16 -3.76 9.52 -5.94
CA ALA A 16 -2.62 10.18 -5.30
C ALA A 16 -1.32 9.50 -5.72
N SER A 17 -0.28 10.28 -5.98
CA SER A 17 1.06 9.76 -6.25
C SER A 17 1.79 9.44 -4.95
N PHE A 18 2.59 8.38 -4.93
CA PHE A 18 3.46 8.04 -3.78
C PHE A 18 4.54 9.10 -3.54
N LEU A 19 5.14 9.59 -4.63
CA LEU A 19 6.11 10.67 -4.63
C LEU A 19 5.79 11.66 -5.77
N PRO A 20 6.23 12.92 -5.71
CA PRO A 20 5.92 13.91 -6.75
C PRO A 20 6.34 13.49 -8.17
N ALA A 21 7.45 12.74 -8.29
CA ALA A 21 7.96 12.24 -9.58
C ALA A 21 7.30 10.93 -10.04
N ALA A 22 6.53 10.27 -9.17
CA ALA A 22 5.89 8.99 -9.46
C ALA A 22 4.49 9.23 -10.05
N PRO A 23 4.12 8.57 -11.16
CA PRO A 23 2.75 8.65 -11.67
C PRO A 23 1.76 8.16 -10.61
N CYS A 24 0.60 8.81 -10.51
CA CYS A 24 -0.45 8.28 -9.67
C CYS A 24 -1.01 7.00 -10.35
N GLY A 25 -1.24 5.94 -9.60
CA GLY A 25 -1.68 4.67 -10.20
C GLY A 25 -1.52 3.47 -9.28
N THR A 26 -1.75 2.30 -9.86
CA THR A 26 -1.48 1.03 -9.18
C THR A 26 -0.06 0.59 -9.51
N TYR A 27 0.66 0.16 -8.49
CA TYR A 27 2.02 -0.33 -8.57
C TYR A 27 2.01 -1.82 -8.25
N ALA A 28 2.77 -2.63 -8.99
CA ALA A 28 2.89 -4.07 -8.77
C ALA A 28 4.33 -4.41 -8.38
N SER A 29 4.50 -5.25 -7.37
CA SER A 29 5.80 -5.64 -6.86
C SER A 29 6.58 -6.43 -7.91
N VAL A 30 7.85 -6.09 -8.10
CA VAL A 30 8.77 -6.77 -9.03
C VAL A 30 9.88 -7.49 -8.27
N SER A 31 10.21 -7.03 -7.07
CA SER A 31 11.15 -7.68 -6.16
C SER A 31 10.87 -7.28 -4.71
N GLY A 32 11.45 -8.02 -3.78
CA GLY A 32 11.44 -7.70 -2.36
C GLY A 32 12.58 -8.38 -1.63
N GLN A 33 12.99 -7.80 -0.51
CA GLN A 33 14.01 -8.36 0.36
C GLN A 33 13.54 -8.28 1.82
N ALA A 34 13.90 -9.29 2.60
CA ALA A 34 13.78 -9.28 4.05
C ALA A 34 15.14 -9.62 4.65
N ASP A 35 15.65 -8.74 5.50
CA ASP A 35 16.97 -8.92 6.13
C ASP A 35 18.09 -9.24 5.13
N GLY A 36 18.11 -8.52 4.00
CA GLY A 36 19.07 -8.71 2.91
C GLY A 36 18.90 -10.00 2.10
N LYS A 37 17.87 -10.81 2.37
CA LYS A 37 17.54 -12.01 1.59
C LYS A 37 16.38 -11.73 0.66
N ASP A 38 16.50 -12.18 -0.58
CA ASP A 38 15.42 -12.03 -1.56
C ASP A 38 14.16 -12.75 -1.10
N LEU A 39 13.01 -12.13 -1.39
CA LEU A 39 11.67 -12.68 -1.21
C LEU A 39 11.16 -13.13 -2.58
N PRO A 40 11.32 -14.41 -2.98
CA PRO A 40 10.98 -14.84 -4.33
C PRO A 40 9.51 -14.64 -4.64
N TRP A 41 8.64 -14.72 -3.62
CA TRP A 41 7.21 -14.51 -3.77
C TRP A 41 6.81 -13.06 -4.04
N ALA A 42 7.65 -12.07 -3.66
CA ALA A 42 7.37 -10.66 -3.90
C ALA A 42 7.59 -10.28 -5.38
N SER A 43 8.29 -11.13 -6.13
CA SER A 43 8.37 -10.99 -7.58
C SER A 43 7.02 -11.34 -8.24
N SER A 44 6.72 -10.71 -9.38
CA SER A 44 5.52 -10.99 -10.21
C SER A 44 4.18 -10.45 -9.67
N GLY A 45 4.17 -9.27 -9.05
CA GLY A 45 2.94 -8.55 -8.71
C GLY A 45 2.12 -9.18 -7.59
N ALA A 46 2.76 -10.01 -6.74
CA ALA A 46 2.11 -10.62 -5.58
C ALA A 46 1.63 -9.60 -4.54
N VAL A 47 2.23 -8.40 -4.56
CA VAL A 47 1.78 -7.24 -3.80
C VAL A 47 1.50 -6.12 -4.79
N THR A 48 0.30 -5.55 -4.74
CA THR A 48 -0.01 -4.31 -5.46
C THR A 48 -0.32 -3.19 -4.50
N ALA A 49 0.20 -2.00 -4.76
CA ALA A 49 -0.01 -0.82 -3.93
C ALA A 49 -0.71 0.28 -4.74
N LYS A 50 -1.66 0.97 -4.10
CA LYS A 50 -2.34 2.13 -4.66
C LYS A 50 -2.52 3.17 -3.55
N LEU A 51 -2.20 4.42 -3.86
CA LEU A 51 -2.38 5.55 -2.96
C LEU A 51 -3.48 6.45 -3.49
N GLN A 52 -4.36 6.86 -2.61
CA GLN A 52 -5.55 7.61 -2.98
C GLN A 52 -5.85 8.67 -1.95
N THR A 53 -6.56 9.70 -2.35
CA THR A 53 -7.14 10.67 -1.42
C THR A 53 -8.63 10.44 -1.39
N VAL A 54 -9.15 10.13 -0.20
CA VAL A 54 -10.57 9.93 0.09
C VAL A 54 -10.99 11.07 1.02
N ASP A 55 -11.84 11.96 0.54
CA ASP A 55 -12.34 13.12 1.29
C ASP A 55 -11.22 13.97 1.92
N GLY A 56 -10.17 14.21 1.14
CA GLY A 56 -8.99 14.99 1.55
C GLY A 56 -7.98 14.24 2.42
N SER A 57 -8.29 13.00 2.84
CA SER A 57 -7.38 12.15 3.61
C SER A 57 -6.68 11.14 2.72
N LEU A 58 -5.37 10.98 2.89
CA LEU A 58 -4.60 10.01 2.12
C LEU A 58 -4.89 8.60 2.67
N HIS A 59 -5.11 7.65 1.77
CA HIS A 59 -5.43 6.26 2.07
C HIS A 59 -4.56 5.35 1.22
N LEU A 60 -3.94 4.38 1.88
CA LEU A 60 -3.14 3.34 1.24
C LEU A 60 -3.99 2.07 1.12
N THR A 61 -4.01 1.50 -0.08
CA THR A 61 -4.50 0.13 -0.29
C THR A 61 -3.36 -0.72 -0.82
N VAL A 62 -3.05 -1.80 -0.11
CA VAL A 62 -2.09 -2.83 -0.51
C VAL A 62 -2.82 -4.14 -0.67
N THR A 63 -2.89 -4.68 -1.87
CA THR A 63 -3.49 -5.99 -2.13
C THR A 63 -2.40 -7.05 -2.18
N THR A 64 -2.55 -8.06 -1.33
CA THR A 64 -1.73 -9.27 -1.35
C THR A 64 -2.52 -10.41 -1.99
N ARG A 65 -1.91 -11.58 -2.17
CA ARG A 65 -2.62 -12.78 -2.62
C ARG A 65 -3.73 -13.24 -1.66
N CYS A 66 -3.63 -12.91 -0.39
CA CYS A 66 -4.61 -13.30 0.61
C CYS A 66 -5.78 -12.31 0.71
N GLY A 67 -5.52 -11.05 0.42
CA GLY A 67 -6.55 -10.02 0.40
C GLY A 67 -5.98 -8.61 0.49
N PRO A 68 -6.86 -7.60 0.43
CA PRO A 68 -6.49 -6.21 0.61
C PRO A 68 -6.22 -5.88 2.08
N LEU A 69 -5.20 -5.05 2.26
CA LEU A 69 -4.83 -4.32 3.46
C LEU A 69 -5.07 -2.85 3.16
N SER A 70 -5.85 -2.14 3.97
CA SER A 70 -6.18 -0.74 3.72
C SER A 70 -6.10 0.07 5.00
N GLY A 71 -5.58 1.29 4.92
CA GLY A 71 -5.56 2.19 6.08
C GLY A 71 -5.29 3.64 5.68
N PRO A 72 -5.61 4.59 6.58
CA PRO A 72 -5.19 5.97 6.40
C PRO A 72 -3.67 6.03 6.34
N ALA A 73 -3.14 6.92 5.52
CA ALA A 73 -1.70 7.13 5.38
C ALA A 73 -1.36 8.60 5.58
N THR A 74 -0.14 8.86 6.03
CA THR A 74 0.44 10.19 6.05
C THR A 74 1.78 10.13 5.33
N ARG A 75 2.09 11.19 4.58
CA ARG A 75 3.37 11.30 3.86
C ARG A 75 4.11 12.54 4.33
N THR A 76 5.30 12.34 4.88
CA THR A 76 6.22 13.40 5.31
C THR A 76 7.50 13.31 4.49
N GLY A 77 7.61 14.14 3.45
CA GLY A 77 8.70 14.02 2.48
C GLY A 77 8.64 12.69 1.72
N THR A 78 9.68 11.88 1.86
CA THR A 78 9.77 10.53 1.27
C THR A 78 9.22 9.44 2.17
N VAL A 79 8.89 9.74 3.43
CA VAL A 79 8.44 8.72 4.39
C VAL A 79 6.92 8.61 4.38
N LEU A 80 6.42 7.40 4.13
CA LEU A 80 5.03 7.01 4.27
C LEU A 80 4.83 6.34 5.62
N THR A 81 3.84 6.79 6.37
CA THR A 81 3.38 6.14 7.60
C THR A 81 1.93 5.72 7.40
N VAL A 82 1.62 4.46 7.70
CA VAL A 82 0.25 3.94 7.63
C VAL A 82 -0.30 3.89 9.05
N GLY A 83 -1.50 4.43 9.24
CA GLY A 83 -2.24 4.33 10.49
C GLY A 83 -2.84 2.94 10.67
N ASP A 84 -4.01 2.86 11.29
CA ASP A 84 -4.68 1.59 11.54
C ASP A 84 -4.97 0.84 10.24
N ILE A 85 -4.29 -0.29 10.05
CA ILE A 85 -4.45 -1.16 8.89
C ILE A 85 -5.63 -2.09 9.14
N ALA A 86 -6.70 -1.89 8.38
CA ALA A 86 -7.79 -2.83 8.27
C ALA A 86 -7.41 -3.99 7.35
N VAL A 87 -7.80 -5.19 7.76
CA VAL A 87 -7.57 -6.44 7.01
C VAL A 87 -8.91 -7.16 6.94
N GLY A 88 -9.32 -7.54 5.72
CA GLY A 88 -10.50 -8.38 5.56
C GLY A 88 -10.28 -9.77 6.14
N ALA A 89 -11.34 -10.36 6.73
CA ALA A 89 -11.29 -11.76 7.11
C ALA A 89 -11.14 -12.62 5.84
N ALA A 90 -10.05 -13.37 5.75
CA ALA A 90 -9.74 -14.20 4.59
C ALA A 90 -9.20 -15.57 5.04
N ALA A 91 -9.78 -16.64 4.49
CA ALA A 91 -9.34 -18.02 4.73
C ALA A 91 -8.33 -18.43 3.64
N CYS A 92 -7.13 -17.86 3.72
CA CYS A 92 -6.07 -18.12 2.76
C CYS A 92 -5.26 -19.34 3.14
N ALA A 93 -4.63 -19.97 2.16
CA ALA A 93 -3.60 -20.97 2.42
C ALA A 93 -2.46 -20.36 3.26
N GLU A 94 -1.85 -21.16 4.13
CA GLU A 94 -0.80 -20.77 5.09
C GLU A 94 0.30 -19.89 4.48
N LEU A 95 0.75 -20.22 3.26
CA LEU A 95 1.79 -19.46 2.57
C LEU A 95 1.33 -18.03 2.23
N ALA A 96 0.10 -17.88 1.72
CA ALA A 96 -0.45 -16.57 1.37
C ALA A 96 -0.76 -15.75 2.63
N ALA A 97 -1.21 -16.40 3.71
CA ALA A 97 -1.41 -15.76 5.01
C ALA A 97 -0.07 -15.23 5.58
N SER A 98 0.99 -16.03 5.53
CA SER A 98 2.33 -15.64 6.01
C SER A 98 2.89 -14.44 5.24
N GLN A 99 2.69 -14.40 3.92
CA GLN A 99 3.07 -13.27 3.08
C GLN A 99 2.31 -12.00 3.47
N GLN A 100 0.99 -12.11 3.70
CA GLN A 100 0.18 -10.97 4.14
C GLN A 100 0.62 -10.44 5.51
N LEU A 101 0.91 -11.34 6.46
CA LEU A 101 1.43 -10.97 7.78
C LEU A 101 2.76 -10.24 7.69
N TRP A 102 3.66 -10.67 6.79
CA TRP A 102 4.91 -9.98 6.53
C TRP A 102 4.68 -8.58 5.96
N VAL A 103 3.82 -8.43 4.94
CA VAL A 103 3.48 -7.11 4.37
C VAL A 103 2.85 -6.19 5.41
N MET A 104 1.97 -6.72 6.27
CA MET A 104 1.39 -5.95 7.37
C MET A 104 2.46 -5.50 8.37
N ALA A 105 3.39 -6.37 8.75
CA ALA A 105 4.50 -6.02 9.65
C ALA A 105 5.43 -4.98 9.04
N PHE A 106 5.68 -5.05 7.73
CA PHE A 106 6.42 -4.06 6.96
C PHE A 106 5.73 -2.67 7.01
N LEU A 107 4.41 -2.63 6.76
CA LEU A 107 3.64 -1.38 6.73
C LEU A 107 3.37 -0.74 8.10
N LYS A 108 3.46 -1.52 9.18
CA LYS A 108 3.35 -1.02 10.57
C LYS A 108 4.53 -0.14 10.99
N LYS A 109 5.62 -0.17 10.23
CA LYS A 109 6.79 0.68 10.43
C LYS A 109 6.77 1.82 9.41
N PRO A 110 7.45 2.94 9.67
CA PRO A 110 7.68 3.96 8.65
C PRO A 110 8.35 3.35 7.41
N VAL A 111 7.85 3.73 6.24
CA VAL A 111 8.35 3.27 4.94
C VAL A 111 9.00 4.44 4.23
N ASP A 112 10.32 4.39 4.05
CA ASP A 112 11.02 5.32 3.18
C ASP A 112 10.75 4.95 1.72
N MET A 113 10.33 5.93 0.92
CA MET A 113 10.01 5.75 -0.49
C MET A 113 11.05 6.45 -1.36
N GLY A 114 11.56 5.72 -2.35
CA GLY A 114 12.31 6.25 -3.48
C GLY A 114 11.57 6.02 -4.78
N TYR A 115 11.69 6.93 -5.75
CA TYR A 115 11.24 6.68 -7.12
C TYR A 115 12.37 7.02 -8.08
N ASN A 116 12.91 6.00 -8.74
CA ASN A 116 14.01 6.14 -9.69
C ASN A 116 13.76 5.25 -10.91
N ASN A 117 14.16 5.70 -12.10
CA ASN A 117 14.10 4.91 -13.34
C ASN A 117 12.75 4.21 -13.63
N GLY A 118 11.62 4.80 -13.18
CA GLY A 118 10.29 4.21 -13.37
C GLY A 118 9.87 3.20 -12.30
N SER A 119 10.71 2.95 -11.30
CA SER A 119 10.44 2.03 -10.18
C SER A 119 10.27 2.77 -8.86
N LEU A 120 9.27 2.35 -8.10
CA LEU A 120 9.01 2.79 -6.73
C LEU A 120 9.67 1.79 -5.79
N THR A 121 10.59 2.23 -4.95
CA THR A 121 11.21 1.43 -3.91
C THR A 121 10.69 1.85 -2.56
N TRP A 122 10.28 0.87 -1.76
CA TRP A 122 9.90 1.03 -0.37
C TRP A 122 10.92 0.32 0.50
N THR A 123 11.37 1.00 1.56
CA THR A 123 12.34 0.46 2.50
C THR A 123 11.82 0.67 3.91
N SER A 124 11.87 -0.37 4.74
CA SER A 124 11.54 -0.28 6.16
C SER A 124 12.53 -1.09 6.99
N GLY A 125 13.48 -0.40 7.62
CA GLY A 125 14.60 -1.07 8.29
C GLY A 125 15.48 -1.82 7.29
N THR A 126 15.62 -3.14 7.47
CA THR A 126 16.38 -4.02 6.57
C THR A 126 15.53 -4.66 5.48
N ASP A 127 14.23 -4.39 5.48
CA ASP A 127 13.26 -4.94 4.53
C ASP A 127 13.04 -3.95 3.37
N SER A 128 12.79 -4.46 2.17
CA SER A 128 12.45 -3.63 1.02
C SER A 128 11.47 -4.29 0.05
N LEU A 129 10.73 -3.46 -0.69
CA LEU A 129 9.89 -3.86 -1.80
C LEU A 129 10.13 -2.90 -2.97
N THR A 130 10.29 -3.43 -4.18
CA THR A 130 10.34 -2.61 -5.39
C THR A 130 9.12 -2.89 -6.24
N PHE A 131 8.54 -1.84 -6.79
CA PHE A 131 7.34 -1.88 -7.60
C PHE A 131 7.53 -1.13 -8.91
N ASN A 132 6.81 -1.57 -9.94
CA ASN A 132 6.64 -0.83 -11.18
C ASN A 132 5.17 -0.40 -11.34
N PRO A 133 4.90 0.72 -12.03
CA PRO A 133 3.56 1.06 -12.47
C PRO A 133 2.95 -0.10 -13.27
N LYS A 134 1.68 -0.40 -13.00
CA LYS A 134 0.89 -1.40 -13.72
C LYS A 134 0.23 -0.82 -14.95
#